data_AF-A0ABC8CNW5-F1
#
_entry.id   AF-A0ABC8CNW5-F1
#
_cell.length_a   1.000
_cell.length_b   1.000
_cell.length_c   1.000
_cell.angle_alpha   90.00
_cell.angle_beta   90.00
_cell.angle_gamma   90.00
#
_symmetry.space_group_name_H-M   'P 1'
#
loop_
_entity.id
_entity.type
_entity.pdbx_description
1 polymer ?
#
loop_
_entity_poly.entity_id
_entity_poly.type
_entity_poly.pdbx_seq_one_letter_code
_entity_poly.pdbx_strand_id
1 'polypeptide(L)'
;MNKLKEELIKYKNLTLSIIEALEREDYDNPEKLLDKRQNTINEINNLSYTKEEFKNINNELDLILLEKKLQTIMLKKKVELKQKINNALESREATKSYNMKQLNSQYILNKTI
;
A
#
# COMPACT_ATOMS: atom_id res chain seq x y z
N MET A 1 28.72 -8.36 -15.10
CA MET A 1 27.81 -8.84 -14.03
C MET A 1 26.83 -9.83 -14.65
N ASN A 2 26.31 -10.81 -13.90
CA ASN A 2 25.31 -11.76 -14.40
C ASN A 2 23.97 -11.02 -14.57
N LYS A 3 23.34 -11.07 -15.76
CA LYS A 3 22.11 -10.34 -16.09
C LYS A 3 20.97 -10.65 -15.11
N LEU A 4 20.90 -11.87 -14.60
CA LEU A 4 19.95 -12.26 -13.55
C LEU A 4 20.14 -11.44 -12.26
N LYS A 5 21.40 -11.21 -11.86
CA LYS A 5 21.72 -10.45 -10.64
C LYS A 5 21.34 -8.99 -10.78
N GLU A 6 21.53 -8.40 -11.96
CA GLU A 6 21.12 -7.02 -12.23
C GLU A 6 19.60 -6.85 -12.12
N GLU A 7 18.83 -7.75 -12.71
CA GLU A 7 17.37 -7.71 -12.62
C GLU A 7 16.86 -7.95 -11.19
N LEU A 8 17.49 -8.87 -10.43
CA LEU A 8 17.14 -9.09 -9.03
C LEU A 8 17.50 -7.89 -8.12
N ILE A 9 18.57 -7.15 -8.44
CA ILE A 9 18.90 -5.89 -7.77
C ILE A 9 17.86 -4.81 -8.10
N LYS A 10 17.44 -4.68 -9.37
CA LYS A 10 16.36 -3.76 -9.73
C LYS A 10 15.06 -4.10 -8.99
N TYR A 11 14.71 -5.38 -8.95
CA TYR A 11 13.56 -5.88 -8.20
C TYR A 11 13.63 -5.48 -6.72
N LYS A 12 14.80 -5.66 -6.08
CA LYS A 12 15.05 -5.26 -4.70
C LYS A 12 14.85 -3.75 -4.50
N ASN A 13 15.44 -2.93 -5.36
CA ASN A 13 15.36 -1.47 -5.27
C ASN A 13 13.93 -0.96 -5.47
N LEU A 14 13.19 -1.53 -6.41
CA LEU A 14 11.77 -1.22 -6.61
C LEU A 14 10.94 -1.60 -5.39
N THR A 15 11.20 -2.79 -4.81
CA THR A 15 10.52 -3.25 -3.60
C THR A 15 10.79 -2.33 -2.40
N LEU A 16 12.03 -1.87 -2.22
CA LEU A 16 12.38 -0.87 -1.19
C LEU A 16 11.68 0.47 -1.45
N SER A 17 11.64 0.94 -2.70
CA SER A 17 10.98 2.19 -3.07
C SER A 17 9.48 2.15 -2.79
N ILE A 18 8.83 1.00 -3.02
CA ILE A 18 7.42 0.79 -2.68
C ILE A 18 7.23 0.83 -1.16
N ILE A 19 8.10 0.16 -0.40
CA ILE A 19 8.05 0.18 1.07
C ILE A 19 8.15 1.62 1.58
N GLU A 20 9.12 2.40 1.09
CA GLU A 20 9.31 3.80 1.50
C GLU A 20 8.11 4.68 1.15
N ALA A 21 7.54 4.52 -0.06
CA ALA A 21 6.34 5.26 -0.47
C ALA A 21 5.13 4.94 0.44
N LEU A 22 4.93 3.65 0.76
CA LEU A 22 3.87 3.21 1.66
C LEU A 22 4.08 3.72 3.10
N GLU A 23 5.32 3.76 3.59
CA GLU A 23 5.64 4.30 4.92
C GLU A 23 5.42 5.81 4.99
N ARG A 24 5.68 6.55 3.90
CA ARG A 24 5.45 7.99 3.80
C ARG A 24 3.99 8.39 3.52
N GLU A 25 3.09 7.41 3.37
CA GLU A 25 1.70 7.62 2.94
C GLU A 25 1.60 8.37 1.60
N ASP A 26 2.62 8.25 0.74
CA ASP A 26 2.62 8.78 -0.62
C ASP A 26 1.98 7.76 -1.56
N TYR A 27 0.67 7.92 -1.76
CA TYR A 27 -0.17 6.99 -2.52
C TYR A 27 -0.29 7.32 -4.03
N ASP A 28 0.31 8.41 -4.52
CA ASP A 28 0.24 8.80 -5.94
C ASP A 28 1.25 8.01 -6.82
N ASN A 29 2.24 7.37 -6.19
CA ASN A 29 3.36 6.69 -6.84
C ASN A 29 3.40 5.14 -6.80
N PRO A 30 2.67 4.41 -5.93
CA PRO A 30 2.81 2.95 -5.80
C PRO A 30 2.37 2.18 -7.06
N GLU A 31 1.37 2.64 -7.82
CA GLU A 31 0.87 1.92 -9.00
C GLU A 31 1.96 1.80 -10.08
N LYS A 32 2.62 2.92 -10.41
CA LYS A 32 3.76 2.93 -11.35
C LYS A 32 4.94 2.10 -10.87
N LEU A 33 5.19 2.08 -9.57
CA LEU A 33 6.27 1.28 -8.98
C LEU A 33 5.93 -0.22 -9.01
N LEU A 34 4.66 -0.59 -8.80
CA LEU A 34 4.18 -1.96 -8.91
C LEU A 34 4.24 -2.48 -10.34
N ASP A 35 3.85 -1.65 -11.32
CA ASP A 35 3.97 -2.00 -12.75
C ASP A 35 5.43 -2.22 -13.15
N LYS A 36 6.33 -1.32 -12.73
CA LYS A 36 7.78 -1.50 -12.96
C LYS A 36 8.30 -2.79 -12.32
N ARG A 37 7.85 -3.10 -11.10
CA ARG A 37 8.22 -4.35 -10.40
C ARG A 37 7.72 -5.57 -11.18
N GLN A 38 6.50 -5.53 -11.71
CA GLN A 38 5.96 -6.62 -12.53
C GLN A 38 6.73 -6.79 -13.84
N ASN A 39 7.12 -5.69 -14.49
CA ASN A 39 7.95 -5.75 -15.69
C ASN A 39 9.32 -6.39 -15.41
N THR A 40 9.96 -6.05 -14.30
CA THR A 40 11.21 -6.71 -13.88
C THR A 40 11.02 -8.21 -13.63
N ILE A 41 9.91 -8.64 -13.02
CA ILE A 41 9.60 -10.08 -12.87
C ILE A 41 9.47 -10.76 -14.24
N ASN A 42 8.79 -10.11 -15.19
CA ASN A 42 8.63 -10.64 -16.55
C ASN A 42 9.99 -10.75 -17.26
N GLU A 43 10.85 -9.75 -17.11
CA GLU A 43 12.21 -9.78 -17.64
C GLU A 43 13.02 -10.94 -17.04
N ILE A 44 12.96 -11.14 -15.72
CA ILE A 44 13.61 -12.26 -15.04
C ILE A 44 13.11 -13.59 -15.60
N ASN A 45 11.79 -13.78 -15.71
CA ASN A 45 11.20 -15.03 -16.21
C ASN A 45 11.60 -15.37 -17.65
N ASN A 46 11.95 -14.35 -18.45
CA ASN A 46 12.43 -14.53 -19.82
C ASN A 46 13.94 -14.82 -19.91
N LEU A 47 14.68 -14.74 -18.80
CA LEU A 47 16.10 -15.10 -18.75
C LEU A 47 16.26 -16.62 -18.64
N SER A 48 17.29 -17.14 -19.30
CA SER A 48 17.76 -18.51 -19.07
C SER A 48 18.64 -18.52 -17.82
N TYR A 49 18.15 -19.13 -16.74
CA TYR A 49 18.91 -19.32 -15.51
C TYR A 49 18.59 -20.67 -14.86
N THR A 50 19.54 -21.18 -14.07
CA THR A 50 19.32 -22.35 -13.24
C THR A 50 18.68 -21.98 -11.91
N LYS A 51 17.92 -22.91 -11.34
CA LYS A 51 17.29 -22.73 -10.02
C LYS A 51 18.32 -22.43 -8.92
N GLU A 52 19.52 -22.99 -9.02
CA GLU A 52 20.60 -22.75 -8.06
C GLU A 52 21.17 -21.34 -8.16
N GLU A 53 21.39 -20.83 -9.37
CA GLU A 53 21.84 -19.44 -9.57
C GLU A 53 20.83 -18.45 -8.97
N PHE A 54 19.54 -18.65 -9.24
CA PHE A 54 18.49 -17.82 -8.66
C PHE A 54 18.51 -17.91 -7.13
N LYS A 55 18.57 -19.12 -6.57
CA LYS A 55 18.56 -19.33 -5.12
C LYS A 55 19.76 -18.66 -4.44
N ASN A 56 20.95 -18.75 -5.03
CA ASN A 56 22.17 -18.14 -4.49
C ASN A 56 22.05 -16.62 -4.45
N ILE A 57 21.63 -16.00 -5.55
CA ILE A 57 21.47 -14.53 -5.62
C ILE A 57 20.32 -14.07 -4.72
N ASN A 58 19.23 -14.82 -4.67
CA ASN A 58 18.07 -14.53 -3.82
C ASN A 58 18.44 -14.53 -2.33
N ASN A 59 19.29 -15.47 -1.92
CA ASN A 59 19.84 -15.52 -0.56
C ASN A 59 20.84 -14.38 -0.31
N GLU A 60 21.74 -14.10 -1.25
CA GLU A 60 22.71 -12.98 -1.15
C GLU A 60 22.00 -11.63 -0.96
N LEU A 61 20.85 -11.46 -1.62
CA LEU A 61 20.10 -10.20 -1.60
C LEU A 61 19.02 -10.14 -0.52
N ASP A 62 18.81 -11.20 0.26
CA ASP A 62 17.76 -11.34 1.29
C ASP A 62 16.34 -11.06 0.76
N LEU A 63 16.05 -11.42 -0.49
CA LEU A 63 14.79 -11.04 -1.15
C LEU A 63 13.56 -11.64 -0.47
N ILE A 64 13.69 -12.82 0.15
CA ILE A 64 12.60 -13.46 0.90
C ILE A 64 12.18 -12.60 2.09
N LEU A 65 13.16 -12.05 2.82
CA LEU A 65 12.89 -11.20 3.97
C LEU A 65 12.26 -9.88 3.52
N LEU A 66 12.78 -9.32 2.43
CA LEU A 66 12.26 -8.08 1.85
C LEU A 66 10.80 -8.23 1.38
N GLU A 67 10.46 -9.34 0.72
CA GLU A 67 9.11 -9.63 0.27
C GLU A 67 8.13 -9.76 1.46
N LYS A 68 8.54 -10.47 2.52
CA LYS A 68 7.75 -10.57 3.75
C LYS A 68 7.50 -9.21 4.41
N LYS A 69 8.52 -8.34 4.40
CA LYS A 69 8.39 -6.96 4.91
C LYS A 69 7.37 -6.19 4.09
N LEU A 70 7.46 -6.22 2.77
CA LEU A 70 6.50 -5.55 1.89
C LEU A 70 5.06 -6.03 2.15
N GLN A 71 4.85 -7.35 2.17
CA GLN A 71 3.53 -7.95 2.41
C GLN A 71 2.92 -7.48 3.74
N THR A 72 3.72 -7.45 4.80
CA THR A 72 3.28 -7.01 6.12
C THR A 72 2.86 -5.54 6.11
N ILE A 73 3.64 -4.67 5.47
CA ILE A 73 3.34 -3.23 5.37
C ILE A 73 2.08 -3.00 4.54
N MET A 74 1.93 -3.69 3.40
CA MET A 74 0.72 -3.59 2.57
C MET A 74 -0.54 -4.01 3.33
N LEU A 75 -0.48 -5.13 4.08
CA LEU A 75 -1.60 -5.59 4.90
C LEU A 75 -1.94 -4.57 5.99
N LYS A 76 -0.92 -4.06 6.69
CA LYS A 76 -1.11 -3.04 7.73
C LYS A 76 -1.77 -1.78 7.16
N LYS A 77 -1.24 -1.24 6.06
CA LYS A 77 -1.78 -0.03 5.43
C LYS A 77 -3.20 -0.22 4.89
N LYS A 78 -3.54 -1.40 4.37
CA LYS A 78 -4.91 -1.75 3.98
C LYS A 78 -5.89 -1.67 5.16
N VAL A 79 -5.49 -2.23 6.31
CA VAL A 79 -6.32 -2.19 7.53
C VAL A 79 -6.48 -0.77 8.05
N GLU A 80 -5.38 -0.01 8.13
CA GLU A 80 -5.40 1.40 8.57
C GLU A 80 -6.31 2.26 7.68
N LEU A 81 -6.24 2.10 6.35
CA LEU A 81 -7.09 2.83 5.42
C LEU A 81 -8.57 2.50 5.62
N LYS A 82 -8.91 1.22 5.80
CA LYS A 82 -10.29 0.80 6.07
C LYS A 82 -10.83 1.43 7.36
N GLN A 83 -10.00 1.48 8.42
CA GLN A 83 -10.37 2.14 9.68
C GLN A 83 -10.57 3.65 9.50
N LYS A 84 -9.66 4.34 8.79
CA LYS A 84 -9.80 5.79 8.49
C LYS A 84 -11.12 6.07 7.76
N ILE A 85 -11.48 5.25 6.77
CA ILE A 85 -12.76 5.38 6.03
C ILE A 85 -13.96 5.19 6.96
N ASN A 86 -13.97 4.13 7.76
CA ASN A 86 -15.07 3.86 8.70
C ASN A 86 -15.25 5.01 9.70
N ASN A 87 -14.15 5.50 10.29
CA ASN A 87 -14.20 6.61 11.24
C ASN A 87 -14.73 7.91 10.58
N ALA A 88 -14.38 8.15 9.31
CA ALA A 88 -14.89 9.30 8.56
C ALA A 88 -16.41 9.17 8.28
N LEU A 89 -16.89 7.96 7.99
CA LEU A 89 -18.32 7.69 7.82
C LEU A 89 -19.07 7.90 9.14
N GLU A 90 -18.60 7.31 10.24
CA GLU A 90 -19.19 7.47 11.57
C GLU A 90 -19.22 8.95 12.01
N SER A 91 -18.12 9.68 11.79
CA SER A 91 -18.04 11.11 12.09
C SER A 91 -19.07 11.91 11.28
N ARG A 92 -19.23 11.59 9.99
CA ARG A 92 -20.21 12.24 9.12
C ARG A 92 -21.65 11.93 9.55
N GLU A 93 -21.93 10.70 9.97
CA GLU A 93 -23.24 10.30 10.50
C GLU A 93 -23.54 10.99 11.83
N ALA A 94 -22.57 11.08 12.73
CA ALA A 94 -22.68 11.83 13.97
C ALA A 94 -22.97 13.31 13.70
N THR A 95 -22.20 13.99 12.83
CA THR A 95 -22.45 15.40 12.46
C THR A 95 -23.85 15.60 11.86
N LYS A 96 -24.31 14.69 10.98
CA LYS A 96 -25.67 14.74 10.44
C LYS A 96 -26.73 14.59 11.54
N SER A 97 -26.54 13.64 12.47
CA SER A 97 -27.47 13.39 13.58
C SER A 97 -27.56 14.59 14.53
N TYR A 98 -26.43 15.20 14.89
CA TYR A 98 -26.40 16.42 15.71
C TYR A 98 -27.04 17.61 15.00
N ASN A 99 -26.75 17.84 13.71
CA ASN A 99 -27.38 18.92 12.93
C ASN A 99 -28.90 18.73 12.78
N MET A 100 -29.37 17.50 12.60
CA MET A 100 -30.81 17.21 12.57
C MET A 100 -31.51 17.50 13.91
N LYS A 101 -30.85 17.19 15.04
CA LYS A 101 -31.39 17.52 16.37
C LYS A 101 -31.45 19.04 16.62
N GLN A 102 -30.46 19.79 16.13
CA GLN A 102 -30.43 21.25 16.25
C GLN A 102 -31.48 21.94 15.37
N LEU A 103 -31.70 21.47 14.14
CA LEU A 103 -32.77 21.98 13.27
C LEU A 103 -34.16 21.71 13.86
N ASN A 104 -34.38 20.51 14.42
CA ASN A 104 -35.64 20.17 15.06
C ASN A 104 -35.90 20.98 16.35
N SER A 105 -34.87 21.28 17.15
CA SER A 105 -35.04 22.12 18.35
C SER A 105 -35.35 23.58 18.01
N GLN A 106 -34.74 24.13 16.95
CA GLN A 106 -35.05 25.47 16.44
C GLN A 106 -36.49 25.57 15.91
N TYR A 107 -36.99 24.52 15.23
CA TYR A 107 -38.35 24.48 14.73
C TYR A 107 -39.41 24.40 15.84
N ILE A 108 -39.10 23.73 16.96
CA ILE A 108 -39.97 23.68 18.15
C ILE A 108 -39.99 25.05 18.85
N LEU A 109 -38.83 25.69 19.04
CA LEU A 109 -38.75 27.01 19.66
C LEU A 109 -39.51 28.08 18.86
N ASN A 110 -39.44 28.05 17.52
CA ASN A 110 -40.14 29.00 16.65
C ASN A 110 -41.67 28.76 16.54
N LYS A 111 -42.19 27.62 17.02
CA LYS A 111 -43.63 27.34 17.08
C LYS A 111 -44.30 27.78 18.39
N THR A 112 -43.53 28.35 19.31
CA THR A 112 -44.04 28.85 20.60
C THR A 112 -44.07 30.38 20.57
N ILE A 113 -44.84 30.95 19.65
CA ILE A 113 -45.31 32.35 19.68
C ILE A 113 -46.75 32.35 19.17
#